data_AF-A0A1B2LUW6-F1
#
_entry.id   AF-A0A1B2LUW6-F1
#
_cell.length_a   1.000
_cell.length_b   1.000
_cell.length_c   1.000
_cell.angle_alpha   90.00
_cell.angle_beta   90.00
_cell.angle_gamma   90.00
#
_symmetry.space_group_name_H-M   'P 1'
#
loop_
_entity.id
_entity.type
_entity.pdbx_description
1 polymer ?
#
loop_
_entity_poly.entity_id
_entity_poly.type
_entity_poly.pdbx_seq_one_letter_code
_entity_poly.pdbx_strand_id
1 'polypeptide(L)'
;NRFYYQSTIPLKDAMVMTRFRDRATRLEWRHRIEDHDGDVGSEGGIERWIKLTEGLGLDTAYVESTEGILPATRFAVEAYVHFCRDRSPLEAIASSLTE
;
A
#
# COMPACT_ATOMS: atom_id res chain seq x y z
N ASN A 1 -10.64 5.38 6.16
CA ASN A 1 -9.29 5.79 6.62
C ASN A 1 -8.27 4.67 6.54
N ARG A 2 -8.34 3.62 7.38
CA ARG A 2 -7.30 2.56 7.36
C ARG A 2 -7.28 1.75 6.07
N PHE A 3 -8.43 1.51 5.44
CA PHE A 3 -8.51 0.93 4.09
C PHE A 3 -7.61 1.68 3.10
N TYR A 4 -7.71 3.02 3.03
CA TYR A 4 -6.90 3.83 2.11
C TYR A 4 -5.39 3.71 2.35
N TYR A 5 -4.96 3.63 3.62
CA TYR A 5 -3.56 3.35 3.93
C TYR A 5 -3.15 1.99 3.35
N GLN A 6 -3.94 0.94 3.57
CA GLN A 6 -3.62 -0.42 3.16
C GLN A 6 -3.65 -0.61 1.64
N SER A 7 -4.65 -0.03 0.96
CA SER A 7 -4.74 -0.05 -0.50
C SER A 7 -3.66 0.78 -1.18
N THR A 8 -2.94 1.64 -0.44
CA THR A 8 -1.82 2.43 -0.98
C THR A 8 -0.45 1.78 -0.73
N ILE A 9 -0.33 0.78 0.17
CA ILE A 9 0.95 0.09 0.43
C ILE A 9 1.58 -0.50 -0.84
N PRO A 10 0.84 -1.19 -1.74
CA PRO A 10 1.40 -1.67 -3.00
C PRO A 10 2.01 -0.55 -3.86
N LEU A 11 1.40 0.64 -3.88
CA LEU A 11 1.91 1.80 -4.63
C LEU A 11 3.22 2.31 -4.00
N LYS A 12 3.27 2.38 -2.66
CA LYS A 12 4.50 2.70 -1.92
C LYS A 12 5.60 1.69 -2.24
N ASP A 13 5.33 0.39 -2.19
CA ASP A 13 6.31 -0.66 -2.47
C ASP A 13 6.75 -0.66 -3.94
N ALA A 14 5.84 -0.38 -4.87
CA ALA A 14 6.19 -0.17 -6.27
C ALA A 14 7.16 1.01 -6.45
N MET A 15 6.95 2.13 -5.74
CA MET A 15 7.90 3.26 -5.75
C MET A 15 9.28 2.83 -5.24
N VAL A 16 9.34 2.07 -4.15
CA VAL A 16 10.61 1.53 -3.62
C VAL A 16 11.30 0.63 -4.66
N MET A 17 10.56 -0.24 -5.34
CA MET A 17 11.11 -1.11 -6.39
C MET A 17 11.78 -0.36 -7.54
N THR A 18 11.27 0.82 -7.92
CA THR A 18 11.88 1.64 -8.99
C THR A 18 13.31 2.07 -8.69
N ARG A 19 13.73 1.99 -7.42
CA ARG A 19 15.05 2.41 -6.93
C ARG A 19 16.13 1.36 -7.14
N PHE A 20 15.77 0.12 -7.49
CA PHE A 20 16.72 -1.00 -7.63
C PHE A 20 16.84 -1.49 -9.07
N ARG A 21 18.07 -1.46 -9.61
CA ARG A 21 18.37 -1.94 -10.96
C ARG A 21 18.70 -3.43 -10.99
N ASP A 22 19.15 -4.01 -9.89
CA ASP A 22 19.44 -5.43 -9.83
C ASP A 22 18.15 -6.26 -9.71
N ARG A 23 18.16 -7.46 -10.29
CA ARG A 23 17.00 -8.34 -10.33
C ARG A 23 16.71 -8.95 -8.96
N ALA A 24 17.75 -9.24 -8.17
CA ALA A 24 17.61 -9.99 -6.92
C ALA A 24 16.80 -9.19 -5.89
N THR A 25 17.14 -7.92 -5.68
CA THR A 25 16.41 -7.03 -4.77
C THR A 25 14.99 -6.77 -5.26
N ARG A 26 14.76 -6.63 -6.57
CA ARG A 26 13.37 -6.50 -7.08
C ARG A 26 12.53 -7.75 -6.85
N LEU A 27 13.10 -8.94 -7.03
CA LEU A 27 12.39 -10.19 -6.73
C LEU A 27 12.07 -10.29 -5.24
N GLU A 28 13.04 -9.95 -4.38
CA GLU A 28 12.83 -9.92 -2.94
C GLU A 28 11.77 -8.91 -2.55
N TRP A 29 11.74 -7.70 -3.12
CA TRP A 29 10.75 -6.69 -2.72
C TRP A 29 9.33 -6.98 -3.25
N ARG A 30 9.22 -7.66 -4.41
CA ARG A 30 7.95 -7.88 -5.10
C ARG A 30 6.92 -8.66 -4.26
N HIS A 31 7.35 -9.57 -3.39
CA HIS A 31 6.42 -10.35 -2.55
C HIS A 31 5.51 -9.45 -1.72
N ARG A 32 5.99 -8.26 -1.31
CA ARG A 32 5.20 -7.29 -0.52
C ARG A 32 4.00 -6.78 -1.28
N ILE A 33 4.12 -6.60 -2.60
CA ILE A 33 3.02 -6.20 -3.47
C ILE A 33 2.05 -7.37 -3.62
N GLU A 34 2.57 -8.57 -3.93
CA GLU A 34 1.77 -9.80 -4.09
C GLU A 34 0.98 -10.14 -2.81
N ASP A 35 1.56 -9.93 -1.62
CA ASP A 35 0.88 -10.16 -0.34
C ASP A 35 -0.30 -9.20 -0.11
N HIS A 36 -0.23 -7.97 -0.63
CA HIS A 36 -1.29 -6.97 -0.46
C HIS A 36 -2.35 -7.06 -1.55
N ASP A 37 -1.94 -7.17 -2.81
CA ASP A 37 -2.82 -7.18 -3.98
C ASP A 37 -3.39 -8.58 -4.25
N GLY A 38 -2.62 -9.63 -3.94
CA GLY A 38 -2.90 -11.00 -4.38
C GLY A 38 -2.27 -11.31 -5.73
N ASP A 39 -2.80 -12.33 -6.39
CA ASP A 39 -2.40 -12.76 -7.74
C ASP A 39 -3.65 -13.14 -8.55
N VAL A 40 -3.47 -13.54 -9.81
CA VAL A 40 -4.54 -14.00 -10.67
C VAL A 40 -5.26 -15.19 -10.02
N GLY A 41 -6.49 -14.94 -9.55
CA GLY A 41 -7.32 -15.95 -8.90
C GLY A 41 -7.09 -16.09 -7.39
N SER A 42 -6.28 -15.23 -6.77
CA SER A 42 -6.12 -15.17 -5.31
C SER A 42 -6.26 -13.74 -4.79
N GLU A 43 -7.04 -13.60 -3.72
CA GLU A 43 -7.20 -12.32 -3.00
C GLU A 43 -5.94 -12.02 -2.18
N GLY A 44 -5.52 -10.75 -2.15
CA GLY A 44 -4.46 -10.27 -1.27
C GLY A 44 -4.96 -9.79 0.09
N GLY A 45 -4.04 -9.22 0.88
CA GLY A 45 -4.32 -8.67 2.21
C GLY A 45 -5.30 -7.49 2.22
N ILE A 46 -5.43 -6.74 1.13
CA ILE A 46 -6.39 -5.62 1.02
C ILE A 46 -7.83 -6.11 1.20
N GLU A 47 -8.14 -7.31 0.71
CA GLU A 47 -9.49 -7.87 0.76
C GLU A 47 -10.00 -8.07 2.20
N ARG A 48 -9.10 -8.33 3.15
CA ARG A 48 -9.46 -8.41 4.57
C ARG A 48 -9.98 -7.07 5.11
N TRP A 49 -9.52 -5.95 4.54
CA TRP A 49 -9.99 -4.62 4.91
C TRP A 49 -11.35 -4.29 4.28
N ILE A 50 -11.63 -4.78 3.07
CA ILE A 50 -12.98 -4.71 2.47
C ILE A 50 -13.97 -5.50 3.33
N LYS A 51 -13.68 -6.77 3.62
CA LYS A 51 -14.51 -7.63 4.48
C LYS A 51 -14.76 -7.02 5.86
N LEU A 52 -13.75 -6.36 6.45
CA LEU A 52 -13.93 -5.63 7.70
C LEU A 52 -14.95 -4.49 7.56
N THR A 53 -14.87 -3.70 6.49
CA THR A 53 -15.80 -2.58 6.27
C THR A 53 -17.22 -3.02 5.94
N GLU A 54 -17.38 -4.12 5.19
CA GLU A 54 -18.68 -4.76 4.95
C GLU A 54 -19.31 -5.24 6.26
N GLY A 55 -18.51 -5.86 7.14
CA GLY A 55 -18.94 -6.27 8.47
C GLY A 55 -19.38 -5.11 9.39
N LEU A 56 -18.97 -3.88 9.05
CA LEU A 56 -19.41 -2.64 9.73
C LEU A 56 -20.60 -1.97 9.02
N GLY A 57 -21.15 -2.59 7.97
CA GLY A 57 -22.30 -2.09 7.22
C GLY A 57 -21.98 -0.95 6.25
N LEU A 58 -20.71 -0.77 5.87
CA LEU A 58 -20.31 0.20 4.87
C LEU A 58 -20.48 -0.39 3.47
N ASP A 59 -20.97 0.43 2.53
CA ASP A 59 -21.03 0.06 1.12
C ASP A 59 -19.60 -0.06 0.55
N THR A 60 -19.32 -1.14 -0.17
CA THR A 60 -18.00 -1.44 -0.72
C THR A 60 -17.55 -0.37 -1.72
N ALA A 61 -18.45 0.10 -2.60
CA ALA A 61 -18.11 1.15 -3.56
C ALA A 61 -17.80 2.49 -2.87
N TYR A 62 -18.48 2.81 -1.76
CA TYR A 62 -18.14 3.97 -0.92
C TYR A 62 -16.76 3.86 -0.26
N VAL A 63 -16.38 2.66 0.20
CA VAL A 63 -15.05 2.43 0.80
C VAL A 63 -13.96 2.57 -0.27
N GLU A 64 -14.16 1.95 -1.43
CA GLU A 64 -13.25 2.00 -2.57
C GLU A 64 -13.12 3.39 -3.19
N SER A 65 -14.17 4.21 -3.17
CA SER A 65 -14.11 5.60 -3.67
C SER A 65 -13.19 6.47 -2.82
N THR A 66 -12.99 6.13 -1.55
CA THR A 66 -12.22 6.88 -0.56
C THR A 66 -12.76 8.30 -0.29
N GLU A 67 -13.95 8.64 -0.75
CA GLU A 67 -14.48 10.01 -0.64
C GLU A 67 -14.70 10.46 0.81
N GLY A 68 -14.98 9.51 1.71
CA GLY A 68 -15.19 9.74 3.14
C GLY A 68 -13.94 9.77 4.02
N ILE A 69 -12.72 9.65 3.46
CA ILE A 69 -11.51 9.65 4.29
C ILE A 69 -11.17 11.05 4.79
N LEU A 70 -10.50 11.13 5.94
CA LEU A 70 -10.01 12.39 6.48
C LEU A 70 -8.92 12.95 5.56
N PRO A 71 -8.92 14.27 5.29
CA PRO A 71 -7.85 14.92 4.52
C PRO A 71 -6.45 14.67 5.12
N ALA A 72 -6.34 14.62 6.45
CA ALA A 72 -5.09 14.31 7.14
C ALA A 72 -4.59 12.88 6.84
N THR A 73 -5.51 11.90 6.75
CA THR A 73 -5.14 10.54 6.35
C THR A 73 -4.66 10.52 4.91
N ARG A 74 -5.34 11.23 3.99
CA ARG A 74 -4.91 11.34 2.59
C ARG A 74 -3.50 11.91 2.49
N PHE A 75 -3.29 13.07 3.13
CA PHE A 75 -2.00 13.75 3.15
C PHE A 75 -0.88 12.86 3.69
N ALA A 76 -1.08 12.19 4.83
CA ALA A 76 -0.04 11.34 5.43
C ALA A 76 0.31 10.12 4.56
N VAL A 77 -0.70 9.48 3.96
CA VAL A 77 -0.51 8.32 3.07
C VAL A 77 0.20 8.72 1.79
N GLU A 78 -0.22 9.80 1.14
CA GLU A 78 0.42 10.31 -0.08
C GLU A 78 1.85 10.79 0.19
N ALA A 79 2.09 11.42 1.35
CA ALA A 79 3.44 11.80 1.77
C ALA A 79 4.37 10.59 1.92
N TYR A 80 3.85 9.43 2.35
CA TYR A 80 4.65 8.21 2.44
C TYR A 80 5.07 7.70 1.06
N VAL A 81 4.16 7.68 0.08
CA VAL A 81 4.48 7.33 -1.30
C VAL A 81 5.54 8.28 -1.89
N HIS A 82 5.36 9.60 -1.71
CA HIS A 82 6.34 10.60 -2.14
C HIS A 82 7.69 10.44 -1.44
N PHE A 83 7.71 10.14 -0.14
CA PHE A 83 8.93 9.90 0.60
C PHE A 83 9.75 8.74 -0.01
N CYS A 84 9.11 7.61 -0.30
CA CYS A 84 9.77 6.47 -0.94
C CYS A 84 10.26 6.77 -2.37
N ARG A 85 9.57 7.66 -3.10
CA ARG A 85 9.97 8.12 -4.43
C ARG A 85 11.18 9.06 -4.41
N ASP A 86 11.16 10.03 -3.50
CA ASP A 86 12.03 11.21 -3.56
C ASP A 86 13.29 11.08 -2.69
N ARG A 87 13.26 10.25 -1.63
CA ARG A 87 14.40 10.05 -0.72
C ARG A 87 15.41 9.03 -1.25
N SER A 88 16.50 8.87 -0.50
CA SER A 88 17.51 7.86 -0.83
C SER A 88 16.92 6.45 -0.74
N PRO A 89 17.46 5.46 -1.49
CA PRO A 89 17.03 4.07 -1.36
C PRO A 89 17.12 3.55 0.09
N LEU A 90 18.14 3.99 0.84
CA LEU A 90 18.29 3.63 2.26
C LEU A 90 17.13 4.13 3.12
N GLU A 91 16.76 5.41 2.98
CA GLU A 91 15.64 5.99 3.73
C GLU A 91 14.30 5.32 3.33
N ALA A 92 14.12 5.04 2.04
CA ALA A 92 12.93 4.37 1.54
C ALA A 92 12.79 2.94 2.10
N ILE A 93 13.88 2.16 2.15
CA ILE A 93 13.88 0.85 2.82
C ILE A 93 13.63 1.03 4.32
N ALA A 94 14.35 1.94 4.99
CA ALA A 94 14.26 2.11 6.43
C ALA A 94 12.86 2.50 6.90
N SER A 95 12.08 3.18 6.06
CA SER A 95 10.68 3.51 6.36
C SER A 95 9.75 2.30 6.50
N SER A 96 10.15 1.10 6.05
CA SER A 96 9.40 -0.14 6.26
C SER A 96 9.69 -0.83 7.60
N LEU A 97 10.64 -0.34 8.42
CA LEU A 97 11.09 -0.99 9.67
C LEU A 97 10.11 -0.86 10.85
N THR A 98 8.87 -0.48 10.58
CA THR A 98 7.76 -0.61 11.54
C THR A 98 7.16 -2.02 11.55
N GLU A 99 7.50 -2.82 10.53
CA GLU A 99 7.09 -4.21 10.34
C GLU A 99 8.15 -5.17 10.91
#